data_AF-A0A6I7WQA2-F1
#
_entry.id   AF-A0A6I7WQA2-F1
#
_cell.length_a   1.000
_cell.length_b   1.000
_cell.length_c   1.000
_cell.angle_alpha   90.00
_cell.angle_beta   90.00
_cell.angle_gamma   90.00
#
_symmetry.space_group_name_H-M   'P 1'
#
loop_
_entity.id
_entity.type
_entity.pdbx_description
1 polymer ?
#
loop_
_entity_poly.entity_id
_entity_poly.type
_entity_poly.pdbx_seq_one_letter_code
_entity_poly.pdbx_strand_id
1 'polypeptide(L)'
;MTNLKRIYLLPEAEISDLYARPVFNQNEQQLYFELTQVELDTLGQFGTIKTKVHFILQLAYFKAKNQFFSFTFDDARADVDYVLAKFFKKTDGVFQGNITRQRINQQKQIILKLFDYQTRSMEQIIQVEAHIGELLRYYPKV
;
A
#
# COMPACT_ATOMS: atom_id res chain seq x y z
N MET A 1 -18.04 -35.51 -0.76
CA MET A 1 -16.69 -34.94 -0.55
C MET A 1 -16.08 -34.64 -1.91
N THR A 2 -16.33 -33.44 -2.45
CA THR A 2 -15.86 -33.04 -3.79
C THR A 2 -14.46 -32.45 -3.66
N ASN A 3 -13.47 -33.23 -4.07
CA ASN A 3 -12.07 -32.84 -4.12
C ASN A 3 -11.90 -31.84 -5.29
N LEU A 4 -12.22 -30.57 -5.04
CA LEU A 4 -11.92 -29.48 -5.96
C LEU A 4 -10.40 -29.32 -5.98
N LYS A 5 -9.73 -29.96 -6.96
CA LYS A 5 -8.34 -29.66 -7.31
C LYS A 5 -8.25 -28.17 -7.64
N ARG A 6 -7.89 -27.34 -6.64
CA ARG A 6 -7.63 -25.91 -6.83
C ARG A 6 -6.50 -25.78 -7.86
N ILE A 7 -6.80 -25.11 -8.96
CA ILE A 7 -5.79 -24.74 -9.96
C ILE A 7 -4.87 -23.73 -9.28
N TYR A 8 -3.61 -24.12 -9.10
CA TYR A 8 -2.57 -23.19 -8.65
C TYR A 8 -2.17 -22.32 -9.86
N LEU A 9 -2.70 -21.09 -9.90
CA LEU A 9 -2.47 -20.17 -11.01
C LEU A 9 -1.10 -19.49 -10.96
N LEU A 10 -0.56 -19.27 -9.76
CA LEU A 10 0.70 -18.58 -9.49
C LEU A 10 1.50 -19.36 -8.43
N PRO A 11 2.82 -19.55 -8.60
CA PRO A 11 3.73 -19.99 -7.54
C PRO A 11 3.75 -19.03 -6.34
N GLU A 12 4.15 -19.51 -5.17
CA GLU A 12 4.25 -18.68 -3.95
C GLU A 12 5.18 -17.46 -4.12
N ALA A 13 6.28 -17.63 -4.88
CA ALA A 13 7.19 -16.53 -5.20
C ALA A 13 6.48 -15.42 -5.99
N GLU A 14 5.70 -15.77 -7.02
CA GLU A 14 4.94 -14.79 -7.80
C GLU A 14 3.84 -14.12 -6.96
N ILE A 15 3.18 -14.87 -6.07
CA ILE A 15 2.21 -14.30 -5.13
C ILE A 15 2.90 -13.29 -4.20
N SER A 16 4.07 -13.63 -3.68
CA SER A 16 4.85 -12.73 -2.84
C SER A 16 5.27 -11.48 -3.62
N ASP A 17 5.82 -11.63 -4.82
CA ASP A 17 6.26 -10.52 -5.66
C ASP A 17 5.11 -9.55 -5.98
N LEU A 18 3.89 -10.06 -6.16
CA LEU A 18 2.70 -9.24 -6.41
C LEU A 18 2.14 -8.59 -5.15
N TYR A 19 1.95 -9.36 -4.07
CA TYR A 19 1.12 -8.96 -2.92
C TYR A 19 1.89 -8.67 -1.63
N ALA A 20 3.17 -9.01 -1.54
CA ALA A 20 3.97 -8.65 -0.38
C ALA A 20 4.23 -7.14 -0.34
N ARG A 21 4.27 -6.61 0.88
CA ARG A 21 4.69 -5.22 1.14
C ARG A 21 6.12 -5.05 0.62
N PRO A 22 6.44 -3.92 -0.04
CA PRO A 22 7.82 -3.60 -0.37
C PRO A 22 8.73 -3.67 0.86
N VAL A 23 9.95 -4.15 0.64
CA VAL A 23 11.07 -4.04 1.58
C VAL A 23 12.13 -3.23 0.86
N PHE A 24 12.17 -1.93 1.14
CA PHE A 24 13.02 -1.02 0.38
C PHE A 24 14.49 -1.13 0.77
N ASN A 25 15.36 -1.13 -0.23
CA ASN A 25 16.78 -0.82 -0.04
C ASN A 25 17.00 0.71 0.05
N GLN A 26 18.22 1.15 0.35
CA GLN A 26 18.53 2.57 0.53
C GLN A 26 18.19 3.44 -0.69
N ASN A 27 18.41 2.96 -1.90
CA ASN A 27 18.11 3.72 -3.12
C ASN A 27 16.59 3.84 -3.33
N GLU A 28 15.86 2.76 -3.07
CA GLU A 28 14.39 2.75 -3.12
C GLU A 28 13.79 3.64 -2.04
N GLN A 29 14.36 3.66 -0.84
CA GLN A 29 13.97 4.58 0.23
C GLN A 29 14.18 6.04 -0.20
N GLN A 30 15.29 6.36 -0.87
CA GLN A 30 15.51 7.71 -1.40
C GLN A 30 14.47 8.09 -2.45
N LEU A 31 14.15 7.16 -3.34
CA LEU A 31 13.20 7.38 -4.43
C LEU A 31 11.75 7.50 -3.94
N TYR A 32 11.25 6.51 -3.21
CA TYR A 32 9.81 6.39 -2.90
C TYR A 32 9.38 7.22 -1.69
N PHE A 33 10.27 7.54 -0.77
CA PHE A 33 9.97 8.46 0.34
C PHE A 33 10.17 9.92 -0.02
N GLU A 34 10.56 10.26 -1.25
CA GLU A 34 10.56 11.65 -1.68
C GLU A 34 9.12 12.17 -1.75
N LEU A 35 8.88 13.35 -1.19
CA LEU A 35 7.55 13.95 -1.11
C LEU A 35 7.50 15.21 -1.96
N THR A 36 6.49 15.32 -2.81
CA THR A 36 6.20 16.56 -3.55
C THR A 36 5.61 17.61 -2.60
N GLN A 37 5.56 18.88 -3.04
CA GLN A 37 4.97 19.94 -2.23
C GLN A 37 3.51 19.65 -1.86
N VAL A 38 2.72 19.11 -2.79
CA VAL A 38 1.31 18.75 -2.55
C VAL A 38 1.20 17.66 -1.48
N GLU A 39 2.11 16.69 -1.50
CA GLU A 39 2.16 15.61 -0.50
C GLU A 39 2.60 16.13 0.88
N LEU A 40 3.54 17.08 0.92
CA LEU A 40 3.96 17.77 2.15
C LEU A 40 2.83 18.60 2.76
N ASP A 41 2.08 19.35 1.94
CA ASP A 41 0.93 20.14 2.39
C ASP A 41 -0.16 19.21 2.97
N THR A 42 -0.37 18.07 2.31
CA THR A 42 -1.29 17.02 2.77
C THR A 42 -0.82 16.40 4.09
N LEU A 43 0.48 16.15 4.24
CA LEU A 43 1.08 15.66 5.48
C LEU A 43 0.84 16.62 6.66
N GLY A 44 0.75 17.92 6.39
CA GLY A 44 0.46 18.98 7.36
C GLY A 44 -0.88 18.80 8.09
N GLN A 45 -1.85 18.12 7.47
CA GLN A 45 -3.20 17.91 8.02
C GLN A 45 -3.21 16.93 9.21
N PHE A 46 -2.18 16.10 9.37
CA PHE A 46 -2.11 15.11 10.44
C PHE A 46 -1.47 15.69 11.71
N GLY A 47 -2.18 15.62 12.85
CA GLY A 47 -1.70 16.23 14.09
C GLY A 47 -0.54 15.52 14.80
N THR A 48 -0.36 14.20 14.62
CA THR A 48 0.66 13.43 15.37
C THR A 48 1.79 12.93 14.48
N ILE A 49 3.02 12.87 14.99
CA ILE A 49 4.17 12.30 14.26
C ILE A 49 3.88 10.84 13.87
N LYS A 50 3.28 10.05 14.77
CA LYS A 50 2.89 8.65 14.51
C LYS A 50 1.98 8.54 13.27
N THR A 51 0.97 9.40 13.16
CA THR A 51 0.08 9.43 11.97
C THR A 51 0.79 9.92 10.72
N LYS A 52 1.68 10.92 10.83
CA LYS A 52 2.46 11.42 9.71
C LYS A 52 3.39 10.33 9.16
N VAL A 53 4.12 9.64 10.01
CA VAL A 53 5.00 8.52 9.61
C VAL A 53 4.20 7.42 8.94
N HIS A 54 3.06 7.00 9.52
CA HIS A 54 2.21 5.99 8.86
C HIS A 54 1.73 6.43 7.47
N PHE A 55 1.35 7.70 7.31
CA PHE A 55 0.94 8.23 6.01
C PHE A 55 2.09 8.17 5.00
N ILE A 56 3.29 8.60 5.38
CA ILE A 56 4.48 8.56 4.52
C ILE A 56 4.80 7.13 4.08
N LEU A 57 4.75 6.17 5.00
CA LEU A 57 4.94 4.74 4.70
C LEU A 57 3.89 4.23 3.70
N GLN A 58 2.61 4.50 3.95
CA GLN A 58 1.54 4.09 3.03
C GLN A 58 1.69 4.72 1.65
N LEU A 59 2.05 6.01 1.60
CA LEU A 59 2.25 6.75 0.36
C LEU A 59 3.42 6.18 -0.45
N ALA A 60 4.56 5.91 0.19
CA ALA A 60 5.72 5.32 -0.49
C ALA A 60 5.43 3.90 -1.03
N TYR A 61 4.77 3.06 -0.23
CA TYR A 61 4.37 1.73 -0.71
C TYR A 61 3.35 1.79 -1.84
N PHE A 62 2.44 2.78 -1.80
CA PHE A 62 1.50 3.03 -2.88
C PHE A 62 2.21 3.49 -4.14
N LYS A 63 3.18 4.41 -4.07
CA LYS A 63 4.01 4.81 -5.22
C LYS A 63 4.75 3.63 -5.84
N ALA A 64 5.22 2.68 -5.03
CA ALA A 64 5.98 1.54 -5.52
C ALA A 64 5.10 0.46 -6.18
N LYS A 65 3.93 0.15 -5.62
CA LYS A 65 3.12 -1.01 -6.06
C LYS A 65 1.65 -0.70 -6.41
N ASN A 66 1.23 0.56 -6.32
CA ASN A 66 -0.16 1.04 -6.47
C ASN A 66 -1.16 0.26 -5.59
N GLN A 67 -0.71 -0.13 -4.39
CA GLN A 67 -1.44 -1.00 -3.48
C GLN A 67 -1.30 -0.54 -2.03
N PHE A 68 -2.24 -0.97 -1.19
CA PHE A 68 -2.20 -0.72 0.25
C PHE A 68 -1.93 -2.01 1.02
N PHE A 69 -1.01 -1.93 1.97
CA PHE A 69 -0.59 -3.06 2.80
C PHE A 69 -1.08 -2.92 4.24
N SER A 70 -1.31 -4.05 4.89
CA SER A 70 -1.50 -4.12 6.34
C SER A 70 -0.13 -4.35 6.98
N PHE A 71 0.29 -3.45 7.85
CA PHE A 71 1.58 -3.55 8.55
C PHE A 71 1.48 -2.81 9.88
N THR A 72 2.32 -3.20 10.83
CA THR A 72 2.64 -2.45 12.04
C THR A 72 3.93 -1.67 11.86
N PHE A 73 4.19 -0.70 12.73
CA PHE A 73 5.48 0.02 12.73
C PHE A 73 6.66 -0.93 12.99
N ASP A 74 6.42 -2.01 13.75
CA ASP A 74 7.42 -3.04 14.05
C ASP A 74 7.77 -3.83 12.79
N ASP A 75 6.78 -4.18 11.96
CA ASP A 75 7.02 -4.90 10.70
C ASP A 75 7.84 -4.09 9.69
N ALA A 76 7.80 -2.76 9.77
CA ALA A 76 8.43 -1.83 8.83
C ALA A 76 9.52 -0.98 9.50
N ARG A 77 10.23 -1.53 10.49
CA ARG A 77 11.12 -0.76 11.36
C ARG A 77 12.19 0.03 10.62
N ALA A 78 12.85 -0.58 9.65
CA ALA A 78 13.90 0.08 8.84
C ALA A 78 13.37 1.32 8.11
N ASP A 79 12.17 1.23 7.54
CA ASP A 79 11.52 2.35 6.85
C ASP A 79 11.02 3.41 7.83
N VAL A 80 10.52 3.01 9.01
CA VAL A 80 10.15 3.92 10.09
C VAL A 80 11.34 4.77 10.53
N ASP A 81 12.49 4.13 10.76
CA ASP A 81 13.70 4.79 11.21
C ASP A 81 14.22 5.76 10.14
N TYR A 82 14.20 5.35 8.86
CA TYR A 82 14.54 6.23 7.74
C TYR A 82 13.64 7.48 7.66
N VAL A 83 12.32 7.30 7.75
CA VAL A 83 11.36 8.42 7.70
C VAL A 83 11.53 9.35 8.89
N LEU A 84 11.75 8.81 10.10
CA LEU A 84 11.99 9.60 11.31
C LEU A 84 13.26 10.45 11.20
N ALA A 85 14.35 9.87 10.69
CA ALA A 85 15.60 10.58 10.47
C ALA A 85 15.43 11.68 9.42
N LYS A 86 14.82 11.37 8.27
CA LYS A 86 14.68 12.29 7.13
C LYS A 86 13.75 13.48 7.42
N PHE A 87 12.56 13.23 7.96
CA PHE A 87 11.51 14.26 8.07
C PHE A 87 11.39 14.90 9.44
N PHE A 88 11.79 14.19 10.51
CA PHE A 88 11.55 14.63 11.87
C PHE A 88 12.82 14.89 12.68
N LYS A 89 14.01 14.64 12.09
CA LYS A 89 15.31 14.74 12.76
C LYS A 89 15.33 13.97 14.09
N LYS A 90 14.63 12.82 14.14
CA LYS A 90 14.56 11.94 15.31
C LYS A 90 15.16 10.59 14.95
N THR A 91 16.02 10.07 15.80
CA THR A 91 16.65 8.76 15.63
C THR A 91 16.01 7.68 16.51
N ASP A 92 15.40 8.05 17.64
CA ASP A 92 15.01 7.10 18.69
C ASP A 92 13.48 6.95 18.87
N GLY A 93 12.71 7.17 17.80
CA GLY A 93 11.24 7.04 17.86
C GLY A 93 10.81 5.57 17.91
N VAL A 94 10.43 5.09 19.10
CA VAL A 94 9.80 3.76 19.23
C VAL A 94 8.29 3.90 19.05
N PHE A 95 7.80 3.62 17.84
CA PHE A 95 6.37 3.45 17.58
C PHE A 95 6.05 1.97 17.60
N GLN A 96 5.12 1.58 18.47
CA GLN A 96 4.60 0.22 18.55
C GLN A 96 3.22 0.12 17.91
N GLY A 97 2.94 -1.06 17.33
CA GLY A 97 1.63 -1.44 16.81
C GLY A 97 1.24 -0.62 15.58
N ASN A 98 -0.01 -0.13 15.54
CA ASN A 98 -0.52 0.63 14.41
C ASN A 98 -1.37 1.83 14.88
N ILE A 99 -1.75 2.71 13.96
CA ILE A 99 -2.80 3.72 14.17
C ILE A 99 -4.18 3.09 14.04
N THR A 100 -5.23 3.82 14.44
CA THR A 100 -6.61 3.30 14.38
C THR A 100 -7.06 3.06 12.94
N ARG A 101 -7.90 2.03 12.72
CA ARG A 101 -8.47 1.71 11.41
C ARG A 101 -9.13 2.90 10.71
N GLN A 102 -9.80 3.76 11.47
CA GLN A 102 -10.42 4.98 10.94
C GLN A 102 -9.37 5.92 10.31
N ARG A 103 -8.24 6.15 10.99
CA ARG A 103 -7.15 6.98 10.48
C ARG A 103 -6.47 6.35 9.28
N ILE A 104 -6.26 5.03 9.30
CA ILE A 104 -5.74 4.27 8.15
C ILE A 104 -6.65 4.50 6.93
N ASN A 105 -7.97 4.34 7.10
CA ASN A 105 -8.92 4.51 6.00
C ASN A 105 -8.92 5.96 5.48
N GLN A 106 -8.86 6.96 6.36
CA GLN A 106 -8.75 8.36 5.97
C GLN A 106 -7.49 8.61 5.13
N GLN A 107 -6.34 8.08 5.54
CA GLN A 107 -5.08 8.19 4.80
C GLN A 107 -5.17 7.52 3.43
N LYS A 108 -5.77 6.32 3.33
CA LYS A 108 -5.99 5.65 2.04
C LYS A 108 -6.83 6.50 1.09
N GLN A 109 -7.92 7.11 1.56
CA GLN A 109 -8.75 7.97 0.71
C GLN A 109 -8.00 9.20 0.21
N ILE A 110 -7.17 9.80 1.07
CA ILE A 110 -6.33 10.93 0.69
C ILE A 110 -5.31 10.50 -0.38
N ILE A 111 -4.62 9.38 -0.19
CA ILE A 111 -3.65 8.85 -1.16
C ILE A 111 -4.33 8.54 -2.50
N LEU A 112 -5.49 7.86 -2.50
CA LEU A 112 -6.23 7.58 -3.73
C LEU A 112 -6.52 8.86 -4.51
N LYS A 113 -6.99 9.92 -3.84
CA LYS A 113 -7.25 11.22 -4.46
C LYS A 113 -6.00 11.90 -5.00
N LEU A 114 -4.85 11.76 -4.35
CA LEU A 114 -3.58 12.36 -4.81
C LEU A 114 -3.11 11.79 -6.15
N PHE A 115 -3.48 10.56 -6.49
CA PHE A 115 -3.09 9.88 -7.71
C PHE A 115 -4.27 9.62 -8.66
N ASP A 116 -5.40 10.31 -8.45
CA ASP A 116 -6.63 10.16 -9.24
C ASP A 116 -7.20 8.73 -9.29
N TYR A 117 -6.91 7.92 -8.27
CA TYR A 117 -7.54 6.61 -8.09
C TYR A 117 -8.87 6.75 -7.33
N GLN A 118 -9.75 5.78 -7.55
CA GLN A 118 -11.06 5.71 -6.90
C GLN A 118 -11.22 4.41 -6.11
N THR A 119 -12.08 4.45 -5.11
CA THR A 119 -12.54 3.21 -4.46
C THR A 119 -13.45 2.45 -5.41
N ARG A 120 -13.28 1.12 -5.43
CA ARG A 120 -14.05 0.22 -6.29
C ARG A 120 -15.55 0.41 -6.05
N SER A 121 -16.31 0.77 -7.09
CA SER A 121 -17.77 0.84 -7.05
C SER A 121 -18.39 -0.51 -7.43
N MET A 122 -19.62 -0.76 -7.00
CA MET A 122 -20.35 -1.99 -7.36
C MET A 122 -20.59 -2.09 -8.88
N GLU A 123 -20.82 -0.95 -9.54
CA GLU A 123 -21.02 -0.86 -10.99
C GLU A 123 -19.77 -1.30 -11.76
N GLN A 124 -18.58 -0.88 -11.30
CA GLN A 124 -17.30 -1.28 -11.89
C GLN A 124 -17.07 -2.79 -11.73
N ILE A 125 -17.47 -3.39 -10.61
CA ILE A 125 -17.33 -4.84 -10.39
C ILE A 125 -18.13 -5.60 -11.43
N ILE A 126 -19.39 -5.22 -11.65
CA ILE A 126 -20.26 -5.89 -12.63
C ILE A 126 -19.65 -5.81 -14.04
N GLN A 127 -19.13 -4.65 -14.43
CA GLN A 127 -18.48 -4.47 -15.74
C GLN A 127 -17.21 -5.31 -15.86
N VAL A 128 -16.38 -5.34 -14.82
CA VAL A 128 -15.15 -6.13 -14.80
C VAL A 128 -15.44 -7.62 -14.83
N GLU A 129 -16.43 -8.09 -14.06
CA GLU A 129 -16.84 -9.49 -14.05
C GLU A 129 -17.38 -9.94 -15.42
N ALA A 130 -18.21 -9.11 -16.06
CA ALA A 130 -18.69 -9.38 -17.41
C ALA A 130 -17.53 -9.50 -18.40
N HIS A 131 -16.58 -8.57 -18.36
CA HIS A 131 -15.43 -8.58 -19.25
C HIS A 131 -14.47 -9.75 -18.99
N ILE A 132 -14.21 -10.09 -17.72
CA ILE A 132 -13.42 -11.27 -17.34
C ILE A 132 -14.11 -12.55 -17.85
N GLY A 133 -15.43 -12.63 -17.74
CA GLY A 133 -16.22 -13.73 -18.28
C GLY A 133 -16.03 -13.91 -19.79
N GLU A 134 -16.02 -12.82 -20.55
CA GLU A 134 -15.69 -12.85 -21.98
C GLU A 134 -14.26 -13.34 -22.23
N LEU A 135 -13.27 -12.78 -21.52
CA LEU A 135 -11.87 -13.17 -21.68
C LEU A 135 -11.64 -14.65 -21.39
N LEU A 136 -12.25 -15.20 -20.34
CA LEU A 136 -12.16 -16.62 -20.00
C LEU A 136 -12.81 -17.52 -21.05
N ARG A 137 -13.83 -17.03 -21.76
CA ARG A 137 -14.47 -17.75 -22.87
C ARG A 137 -13.56 -17.83 -24.10
N TYR A 138 -12.80 -16.77 -24.40
CA TYR A 138 -11.92 -16.70 -25.56
C TYR A 138 -10.51 -17.24 -25.30
N TYR A 139 -10.02 -17.15 -24.07
CA TYR A 139 -8.70 -17.59 -23.64
C TYR A 139 -8.78 -18.58 -22.46
N PRO A 140 -9.47 -19.73 -22.63
CA PRO A 140 -9.53 -20.72 -21.58
C PRO A 140 -8.13 -21.30 -21.32
N LYS A 141 -7.73 -21.35 -20.04
CA LYS A 141 -6.50 -22.02 -19.62
C LYS A 141 -6.69 -23.53 -19.83
N VAL A 142 -5.94 -24.13 -20.75
CA VAL A 142 -5.89 -25.60 -20.98
C VAL A 142 -5.13 -26.28 -19.86
#